data_AF-A0A8C0WXT2-F1
#
_entry.id   AF-A0A8C0WXT2-F1
#
_cell.length_a   1.000
_cell.length_b   1.000
_cell.length_c   1.000
_cell.angle_alpha   90.00
_cell.angle_beta   90.00
_cell.angle_gamma   90.00
#
_symmetry.space_group_name_H-M   'P 1'
#
loop_
_entity.id
_entity.type
_entity.pdbx_description
1 polymer ?
#
loop_
_entity_poly.entity_id
_entity_poly.type
_entity_poly.pdbx_seq_one_letter_code
_entity_poly.pdbx_strand_id
1 'polypeptide(L)'
;RYALPFLMQGHHQLHGFVPIAPTSTRNYTQDSCLALQTPTLILYGELDHTMGQESLRQLRHLPNHSVVKLHNAGHACYLHQPKDFHLVLLDFLDHLP
;
A
#
# COMPACT_ATOMS: atom_id res chain seq x y z
N ARG A 1 12.04 -0.52 9.87
CA ARG A 1 12.33 -0.73 8.43
C ARG A 1 12.14 -2.22 8.15
N TYR A 2 10.94 -2.67 7.76
CA TYR A 2 10.69 -4.12 7.69
C TYR A 2 9.84 -4.52 6.47
N ALA A 3 8.73 -3.84 6.22
CA ALA A 3 7.78 -4.22 5.18
C ALA A 3 8.36 -4.24 3.75
N LEU A 4 8.97 -3.12 3.31
CA LEU A 4 9.44 -2.98 1.93
C LEU A 4 10.63 -3.92 1.59
N PRO A 5 11.68 -4.06 2.41
CA PRO A 5 12.71 -5.05 2.12
C PRO A 5 12.17 -6.49 2.06
N PHE A 6 11.21 -6.84 2.92
CA PHE A 6 10.59 -8.15 2.91
C PHE A 6 9.74 -8.39 1.65
N LEU A 7 9.00 -7.39 1.18
CA LEU A 7 8.31 -7.47 -0.11
C LEU A 7 9.30 -7.71 -1.27
N MET A 8 10.45 -7.03 -1.31
CA MET A 8 11.46 -7.27 -2.36
C MET A 8 11.98 -8.70 -2.37
N GLN A 9 12.44 -9.17 -1.21
CA GLN A 9 13.21 -10.41 -1.10
C GLN A 9 12.34 -11.65 -0.88
N GLY A 10 11.12 -11.46 -0.36
CA GLY A 10 10.22 -12.53 0.07
C GLY A 10 8.83 -12.46 -0.55
N HIS A 11 8.63 -11.74 -1.67
CA HIS A 11 7.34 -11.61 -2.35
C HIS A 11 6.62 -12.95 -2.60
N HIS A 12 7.38 -14.03 -2.89
CA HIS A 12 6.80 -15.37 -3.07
C HIS A 12 6.14 -15.96 -1.81
N GLN A 13 6.43 -15.43 -0.62
CA GLN A 13 5.84 -15.85 0.65
C GLN A 13 4.60 -15.03 1.02
N LEU A 14 4.32 -13.95 0.28
CA LEU A 14 3.26 -13.00 0.57
C LEU A 14 2.04 -13.28 -0.30
N HIS A 15 0.90 -13.55 0.34
CA HIS A 15 -0.40 -13.64 -0.34
C HIS A 15 -0.98 -12.26 -0.64
N GLY A 16 -0.59 -11.24 0.13
CA GLY A 16 -1.00 -9.87 -0.09
C GLY A 16 -0.16 -8.88 0.70
N PHE A 17 -0.19 -7.60 0.30
CA PHE A 17 0.52 -6.52 0.96
C PHE A 17 -0.38 -5.29 1.12
N VAL A 18 -0.49 -4.74 2.33
CA VAL A 18 -1.36 -3.58 2.63
C VAL A 18 -0.53 -2.43 3.23
N PRO A 19 0.17 -1.64 2.41
CA PRO A 19 0.90 -0.46 2.88
C PRO A 19 -0.04 0.71 3.17
N ILE A 20 0.12 1.32 4.35
CA ILE A 20 -0.56 2.58 4.73
C ILE A 20 0.47 3.70 4.81
N ALA A 21 0.53 4.57 3.80
CA ALA A 21 1.49 5.66 3.66
C ALA A 21 2.92 5.34 4.16
N PRO A 22 3.54 4.20 3.77
CA PRO A 22 4.85 3.81 4.29
C PRO A 22 5.94 4.82 3.92
N THR A 23 6.91 4.94 4.82
CA THR A 23 8.15 5.71 4.58
C THR A 23 9.22 4.84 3.91
N SER A 24 10.31 5.46 3.48
CA SER A 24 11.46 4.78 2.86
C SER A 24 11.15 4.08 1.53
N THR A 25 10.25 4.64 0.73
CA THR A 25 9.83 4.09 -0.58
C THR A 25 10.74 4.50 -1.74
N ARG A 26 11.68 5.44 -1.57
CA ARG A 26 12.51 5.98 -2.67
C ARG A 26 13.39 4.98 -3.40
N ASN A 27 13.65 3.82 -2.79
CA ASN A 27 14.47 2.78 -3.40
C ASN A 27 13.65 1.79 -4.26
N TYR A 28 12.33 1.98 -4.35
CA TYR A 28 11.44 1.17 -5.17
C TYR A 28 11.31 1.79 -6.57
N THR A 29 12.21 1.38 -7.47
CA THR A 29 12.15 1.80 -8.87
C THR A 29 11.14 0.96 -9.65
N GLN A 30 10.68 1.48 -10.79
CA GLN A 30 9.77 0.76 -11.68
C GLN A 30 10.32 -0.64 -12.04
N ASP A 31 11.59 -0.75 -12.42
CA ASP A 31 12.21 -2.03 -12.80
C ASP A 31 12.21 -3.06 -11.66
N SER A 32 12.48 -2.62 -10.42
CA SER A 32 12.42 -3.50 -9.26
C SER A 32 11.01 -3.97 -8.90
N CYS A 33 9.98 -3.22 -9.32
CA CYS A 33 8.58 -3.53 -9.00
C CYS A 33 7.95 -4.53 -9.97
N LEU A 34 8.43 -4.61 -11.22
CA LEU A 34 7.82 -5.44 -12.27
C LEU A 34 7.76 -6.93 -11.92
N ALA A 35 8.73 -7.43 -11.17
CA ALA A 35 8.79 -8.83 -10.74
C ALA A 35 7.82 -9.16 -9.59
N LEU A 36 7.25 -8.16 -8.91
CA LEU A 36 6.49 -8.35 -7.68
C LEU A 36 5.03 -8.61 -8.00
N GLN A 37 4.68 -9.90 -8.06
CA GLN A 37 3.31 -10.32 -8.34
C GLN A 37 2.37 -10.27 -7.12
N THR A 38 2.89 -9.95 -5.93
CA THR A 38 2.09 -9.87 -4.69
C THR A 38 0.95 -8.86 -4.83
N PRO A 39 -0.32 -9.29 -4.70
CA PRO A 39 -1.47 -8.39 -4.66
C PRO A 39 -1.27 -7.31 -3.59
N THR A 40 -1.46 -6.05 -3.95
CA THR A 40 -1.16 -4.92 -3.06
C THR A 40 -2.33 -3.93 -2.96
N LEU A 41 -2.73 -3.61 -1.74
CA LEU A 41 -3.69 -2.54 -1.45
C LEU A 41 -2.97 -1.32 -0.86
N ILE A 42 -2.80 -0.28 -1.66
CA ILE A 42 -2.15 0.96 -1.26
C ILE A 42 -3.19 1.89 -0.63
N LEU A 43 -3.03 2.17 0.67
CA LEU A 43 -3.92 3.04 1.43
C LEU A 43 -3.21 4.34 1.83
N TYR A 44 -3.92 5.45 1.71
CA TYR A 44 -3.49 6.74 2.25
C TYR A 44 -4.68 7.65 2.56
N GLY A 45 -4.47 8.60 3.46
CA GLY A 45 -5.46 9.63 3.75
C GLY A 45 -5.41 10.78 2.75
N GLU A 46 -6.56 11.34 2.40
CA GLU A 46 -6.68 12.49 1.50
C GLU A 46 -5.88 13.72 1.95
N LEU A 47 -5.77 13.93 3.26
CA LEU A 47 -5.05 15.05 3.88
C LEU A 47 -3.58 14.71 4.17
N ASP A 48 -3.11 13.49 3.85
CA ASP A 48 -1.70 13.11 3.93
C ASP A 48 -0.94 13.56 2.67
N HIS A 49 -0.66 14.86 2.62
CA HIS A 49 0.00 15.48 1.48
C HIS A 49 1.52 15.21 1.41
N THR A 50 2.10 14.54 2.41
CA THR A 50 3.55 14.29 2.46
C THR A 50 3.85 12.82 2.24
N MET A 51 3.64 11.98 3.25
CA MET A 51 4.00 10.56 3.23
C MET A 51 3.10 9.77 2.28
N GLY A 52 1.80 10.07 2.26
CA GLY A 52 0.83 9.45 1.36
C GLY A 52 1.20 9.64 -0.11
N GLN A 53 1.52 10.88 -0.52
CA GLN A 53 1.90 11.19 -1.90
C GLN A 53 3.27 10.63 -2.29
N GLU A 54 4.27 10.67 -1.40
CA GLU A 54 5.58 10.06 -1.66
C GLU A 54 5.45 8.53 -1.82
N SER A 55 4.68 7.89 -0.94
CA SER A 55 4.45 6.46 -0.98
C SER A 55 3.72 6.03 -2.25
N LEU A 56 2.61 6.70 -2.58
CA LEU A 56 1.81 6.38 -3.76
C LEU A 56 2.62 6.49 -5.04
N ARG A 57 3.46 7.52 -5.18
CA ARG A 57 4.31 7.72 -6.37
C ARG A 57 5.23 6.54 -6.66
N GLN A 58 5.73 5.87 -5.63
CA GLN A 58 6.64 4.73 -5.78
C GLN A 58 5.87 3.40 -5.90
N LEU A 59 4.85 3.19 -5.07
CA LEU A 59 4.16 1.90 -4.99
C LEU A 59 3.19 1.64 -6.15
N ARG A 60 2.73 2.69 -6.86
CA ARG A 60 1.94 2.55 -8.10
C ARG A 60 2.66 1.81 -9.22
N HIS A 61 3.96 1.55 -9.09
CA HIS A 61 4.73 0.77 -10.04
C HIS A 61 4.57 -0.75 -9.86
N LEU A 62 3.94 -1.20 -8.76
CA LEU A 62 3.59 -2.60 -8.56
C LEU A 62 2.58 -3.05 -9.63
N PRO A 63 2.74 -4.21 -10.27
CA PRO A 63 1.82 -4.63 -11.33
C PRO A 63 0.41 -4.93 -10.81
N ASN A 64 0.30 -5.58 -9.65
CA ASN A 64 -0.97 -6.06 -9.10
C ASN A 64 -1.38 -5.19 -7.90
N HIS A 65 -1.73 -3.93 -8.15
CA HIS A 65 -2.09 -3.00 -7.08
C HIS A 65 -3.48 -2.39 -7.24
N SER A 66 -4.10 -2.09 -6.10
CA SER A 66 -5.26 -1.23 -5.97
C SER A 66 -4.91 -0.04 -5.08
N VAL A 67 -5.47 1.12 -5.38
CA VAL A 67 -5.22 2.36 -4.62
C VAL A 67 -6.51 2.84 -4.00
N VAL A 68 -6.50 3.07 -2.69
CA VAL A 68 -7.64 3.66 -1.98
C VAL A 68 -7.19 4.87 -1.18
N LYS A 69 -7.83 5.99 -1.49
CA LYS A 69 -7.71 7.25 -0.76
C LYS A 69 -8.88 7.36 0.22
N LEU A 70 -8.61 7.39 1.52
CA LEU A 70 -9.65 7.62 2.52
C LEU A 70 -9.93 9.12 2.65
N HIS A 71 -11.17 9.51 2.40
CA HIS A 71 -11.61 10.91 2.44
C HIS A 71 -11.57 11.48 3.85
N ASN A 72 -11.31 12.78 3.97
CA ASN A 72 -11.26 13.49 5.26
C ASN A 72 -10.32 12.82 6.30
N ALA A 73 -9.20 12.24 5.84
CA ALA A 73 -8.27 11.50 6.70
C ALA A 73 -6.82 11.98 6.50
N GLY A 74 -6.09 12.19 7.60
CA GLY A 74 -4.64 12.41 7.58
C GLY A 74 -3.82 11.11 7.54
N HIS A 75 -2.54 11.17 7.94
CA HIS A 75 -1.58 10.06 7.84
C HIS A 75 -2.07 8.74 8.47
N ALA A 76 -2.55 8.80 9.71
CA ALA A 76 -3.17 7.66 10.39
C ALA A 76 -4.62 7.46 9.91
N CYS A 77 -4.82 7.23 8.61
CA CYS A 77 -6.14 7.27 7.98
C CYS A 77 -7.12 6.22 8.51
N TYR A 78 -6.61 5.07 8.95
CA TYR A 78 -7.38 4.01 9.60
C TYR A 78 -7.95 4.41 10.98
N LEU A 79 -7.34 5.38 11.68
CA LEU A 79 -7.89 5.91 12.92
C LEU A 79 -8.99 6.95 12.66
N HIS A 80 -8.87 7.74 11.59
CA HIS A 80 -9.84 8.77 11.23
C HIS A 80 -11.09 8.20 10.55
N GLN A 81 -10.91 7.21 9.67
CA GLN A 81 -11.99 6.56 8.90
C GLN A 81 -11.98 5.03 9.13
N PRO A 82 -12.21 4.55 10.36
CA PRO A 82 -12.07 3.13 10.69
C PRO A 82 -13.07 2.24 9.94
N LYS A 83 -14.29 2.74 9.71
CA LYS A 83 -15.33 1.99 8.98
C LYS A 83 -14.91 1.76 7.52
N ASP A 84 -14.55 2.81 6.81
CA ASP A 84 -14.16 2.73 5.40
C ASP A 84 -12.86 1.92 5.23
N PHE A 85 -11.91 2.10 6.15
CA PHE A 85 -10.70 1.29 6.21
C PHE A 85 -11.03 -0.21 6.32
N HIS A 86 -11.88 -0.62 7.26
CA HIS A 86 -12.23 -2.03 7.42
C HIS A 86 -12.99 -2.59 6.23
N LEU A 87 -13.93 -1.84 5.64
CA LEU A 87 -14.67 -2.29 4.47
C LEU A 87 -13.73 -2.58 3.30
N VAL A 88 -12.80 -1.66 3.02
CA VAL A 88 -11.83 -1.81 1.94
C VAL A 88 -10.83 -2.94 2.24
N LEU A 89 -10.39 -3.07 3.50
CA LEU A 89 -9.48 -4.14 3.89
C LEU A 89 -10.12 -5.51 3.74
N LEU A 90 -11.35 -5.70 4.23
CA LEU A 90 -12.07 -6.97 4.13
C LEU A 90 -12.34 -7.34 2.67
N ASP A 91 -12.79 -6.37 1.86
CA ASP A 91 -12.98 -6.58 0.43
C ASP A 91 -11.69 -7.04 -0.26
N PHE A 92 -10.55 -6.40 0.04
CA PHE A 92 -9.26 -6.84 -0.50
C PHE A 92 -8.88 -8.25 -0.05
N LEU A 93 -9.09 -8.59 1.22
CA LEU A 93 -8.75 -9.91 1.77
C LEU A 93 -9.61 -11.03 1.18
N ASP A 94 -10.90 -10.77 0.93
CA ASP A 94 -11.83 -11.73 0.33
C ASP A 94 -11.49 -12.07 -1.13
N HIS A 95 -10.72 -11.21 -1.80
CA HIS A 95 -10.28 -11.38 -3.20
C HIS A 95 -8.81 -11.81 -3.35
N LEU A 96 -8.13 -12.16 -2.25
CA LEU A 96 -6.78 -12.71 -2.34
C LEU A 96 -6.82 -14.13 -2.96
N PRO A 97 -5.81 -14.49 -3.79
CA PRO A 97 -5.72 -15.78 -4.45
C PRO A 97 -5.36 -16.93 -3.50
#